data_AF-A0A1I3SAW1-F1
#
_entry.id   AF-A0A1I3SAW1-F1
#
_cell.length_a   1.000
_cell.length_b   1.000
_cell.length_c   1.000
_cell.angle_alpha   90.00
_cell.angle_beta   90.00
_cell.angle_gamma   90.00
#
_symmetry.space_group_name_H-M   'P 1'
#
loop_
_entity.id
_entity.type
_entity.pdbx_description
1 polymer ?
#
loop_
_entity_poly.entity_id
_entity_poly.type
_entity_poly.pdbx_seq_one_letter_code
_entity_poly.pdbx_strand_id
1 'polypeptide(L)'
;MPGVGGSVFAGRNRATARFVGRRKWRRTRPYMGEESGDELAHIYELDVTDLASLSALTGFQFPGDIGPVRLRPWHALRNVPYLIHTEFELALMLEGRKPLAVFEDAYPSDWFATMLARFDPFVRDGRFVRRVIDRPLSPPTGTSIDAGVAGMRSVYVALPGQEWRIDAYIEMRQSAGRSGWSEASERRQGKLLGYTDWECDWWAENRPSSLSRRR
;
A
#
# COMPACT_ATOMS: atom_id res chain seq x y z
N MET A 1 -1.57 -60.58 20.08
CA MET A 1 -0.17 -61.07 20.00
C MET A 1 0.03 -61.58 18.59
N PRO A 2 1.13 -61.26 17.87
CA PRO A 2 2.29 -60.40 18.16
C PRO A 2 2.21 -59.07 17.36
N GLY A 3 3.05 -58.04 17.47
CA GLY A 3 4.27 -57.85 18.24
C GLY A 3 5.28 -57.01 17.44
N VAL A 4 5.57 -55.81 17.97
CA VAL A 4 6.89 -55.16 18.13
C VAL A 4 7.75 -54.74 16.92
N GLY A 5 8.22 -53.49 16.97
CA GLY A 5 9.56 -53.05 16.53
C GLY A 5 9.53 -52.01 15.39
N GLY A 6 10.17 -50.85 15.44
CA GLY A 6 11.10 -50.26 16.38
C GLY A 6 11.44 -48.83 15.93
N SER A 7 11.76 -47.98 16.89
CA SER A 7 12.33 -46.64 16.76
C SER A 7 13.69 -46.67 16.05
N VAL A 8 14.07 -45.62 15.28
CA VAL A 8 15.35 -44.90 15.47
C VAL A 8 15.27 -43.46 14.94
N PHE A 9 15.66 -42.57 15.85
CA PHE A 9 16.14 -41.19 15.80
C PHE A 9 16.87 -40.63 14.56
N ALA A 10 16.69 -39.31 14.44
CA ALA A 10 17.68 -38.25 14.18
C ALA A 10 18.40 -38.16 12.82
N GLY A 11 18.39 -36.94 12.30
CA GLY A 11 19.42 -36.50 11.37
C GLY A 11 19.03 -35.20 10.67
N ARG A 12 19.41 -34.07 11.28
CA ARG A 12 19.45 -32.77 10.59
C ARG A 12 20.22 -32.95 9.28
N ASN A 13 19.69 -32.41 8.18
CA ASN A 13 20.45 -31.38 7.47
C ASN A 13 19.60 -30.55 6.53
N ARG A 14 19.85 -29.25 6.65
CA ARG A 14 19.40 -28.19 5.75
C ARG A 14 19.99 -28.45 4.36
N ALA A 15 19.21 -28.17 3.34
CA ALA A 15 19.72 -27.49 2.16
C ALA A 15 18.64 -26.53 1.66
N THR A 16 18.89 -25.25 1.93
CA THR A 16 18.19 -24.10 1.39
C THR A 16 18.24 -24.08 -0.14
N ALA A 17 17.09 -23.85 -0.77
CA ALA A 17 17.04 -23.22 -2.08
C ALA A 17 16.03 -22.08 -2.01
N ARG A 18 16.56 -20.85 -1.97
CA ARG A 18 15.81 -19.62 -2.25
C ARG A 18 15.33 -19.71 -3.69
N PHE A 19 14.04 -19.50 -3.91
CA PHE A 19 13.53 -19.03 -5.19
C PHE A 19 12.68 -17.79 -4.93
N VAL A 20 13.24 -16.64 -5.32
CA VAL A 20 12.48 -15.40 -5.52
C VAL A 20 11.78 -15.57 -6.87
N GLY A 21 10.46 -15.65 -6.86
CA GLY A 21 9.68 -15.82 -8.07
C GLY A 21 8.21 -15.52 -7.84
N ARG A 22 7.67 -14.60 -8.66
CA ARG A 22 6.23 -14.32 -8.79
C ARG A 22 5.49 -15.65 -9.00
N ARG A 23 4.55 -15.99 -8.11
CA ARG A 23 3.79 -17.24 -8.23
C ARG A 23 2.55 -17.02 -9.09
N LYS A 24 2.51 -17.67 -10.26
CA LYS A 24 1.26 -17.93 -10.98
C LYS A 24 0.41 -18.91 -10.17
N TRP A 25 -0.89 -18.64 -10.03
CA TRP A 25 -1.84 -19.57 -9.46
C TRP A 25 -1.84 -20.83 -10.33
N ARG A 26 -1.42 -21.97 -9.77
CA ARG A 26 -1.54 -23.27 -10.42
C ARG A 26 -2.51 -24.12 -9.62
N ARG A 27 -3.62 -24.41 -10.27
CA ARG A 27 -4.69 -25.36 -9.98
C ARG A 27 -4.31 -26.49 -9.00
N THR A 28 -4.78 -26.38 -7.75
CA THR A 28 -5.08 -27.52 -6.87
C THR A 28 -6.18 -27.10 -5.87
N ARG A 29 -7.39 -27.67 -6.01
CA ARG A 29 -8.16 -28.05 -4.82
C ARG A 29 -7.40 -29.29 -4.30
N PRO A 30 -6.72 -29.21 -3.14
CA PRO A 30 -7.30 -28.82 -1.85
C PRO A 30 -6.45 -27.75 -1.14
N TYR A 31 -6.87 -26.48 -1.21
CA TYR A 31 -6.38 -25.39 -0.34
C TYR A 31 -7.52 -24.48 0.15
N MET A 32 -8.78 -24.92 -0.01
CA MET A 32 -9.79 -24.55 0.97
C MET A 32 -9.78 -25.69 1.98
N GLY A 33 -9.10 -25.48 3.10
CA GLY A 33 -9.11 -26.41 4.21
C GLY A 33 -10.55 -26.69 4.62
N GLU A 34 -10.87 -27.97 4.76
CA GLU A 34 -11.86 -28.38 5.76
C GLU A 34 -11.38 -27.81 7.10
N GLU A 35 -12.21 -26.96 7.70
CA GLU A 35 -12.13 -26.50 9.09
C GLU A 35 -10.81 -25.83 9.55
N SER A 36 -10.37 -24.78 8.84
CA SER A 36 -9.77 -23.60 9.51
C SER A 36 -9.96 -22.34 8.65
N GLY A 37 -10.43 -21.26 9.28
CA GLY A 37 -10.66 -19.97 8.64
C GLY A 37 -9.36 -19.26 8.26
N ASP A 38 -8.68 -19.75 7.24
CA ASP A 38 -7.41 -19.19 6.79
C ASP A 38 -7.64 -18.04 5.81
N GLU A 39 -7.50 -16.81 6.33
CA GLU A 39 -7.48 -15.59 5.54
C GLU A 39 -6.40 -15.67 4.45
N LEU A 40 -6.71 -15.17 3.24
CA LEU A 40 -5.72 -15.03 2.17
C LEU A 40 -4.50 -14.25 2.69
N ALA A 41 -3.29 -14.81 2.56
CA ALA A 41 -2.07 -14.18 3.08
C ALA A 41 -1.30 -13.33 2.05
N HIS A 42 -1.63 -13.45 0.76
CA HIS A 42 -0.84 -12.87 -0.34
C HIS A 42 -1.69 -12.26 -1.45
N ILE A 43 -1.04 -11.48 -2.32
CA ILE A 43 -1.60 -10.95 -3.56
C ILE A 43 -1.35 -11.97 -4.68
N TYR A 44 -2.41 -12.37 -5.39
CA TYR A 44 -2.38 -13.31 -6.50
C TYR A 44 -2.84 -12.62 -7.77
N GLU A 45 -2.03 -12.65 -8.83
CA GLU A 45 -2.46 -12.22 -10.17
C GLU A 45 -3.28 -13.36 -10.80
N LEU A 46 -4.48 -13.02 -11.25
CA LEU A 46 -5.42 -13.97 -11.83
C LEU A 46 -5.31 -13.94 -13.36
N ASP A 47 -5.08 -15.10 -13.96
CA ASP A 47 -5.18 -15.25 -15.41
C ASP A 47 -6.62 -15.58 -15.86
N VAL A 48 -6.84 -15.69 -17.17
CA VAL A 48 -8.19 -15.90 -17.73
C VAL A 48 -8.85 -17.20 -17.24
N THR A 49 -8.03 -18.22 -16.95
CA THR A 49 -8.49 -19.51 -16.41
C THR A 49 -8.97 -19.34 -14.98
N ASP A 50 -8.26 -18.52 -14.22
CA ASP A 50 -8.55 -18.22 -12.82
C ASP A 50 -9.84 -17.42 -12.72
N LEU A 51 -10.02 -16.44 -13.60
CA LEU A 51 -11.25 -15.66 -13.71
C LEU A 51 -12.44 -16.53 -14.10
N ALA A 52 -12.30 -17.42 -15.08
CA ALA A 52 -13.36 -18.37 -15.43
C ALA A 52 -13.73 -19.28 -14.25
N SER A 53 -12.73 -19.76 -13.50
CA SER A 53 -12.94 -20.59 -12.31
C SER A 53 -13.64 -19.82 -11.19
N LEU A 54 -13.25 -18.56 -10.97
CA LEU A 54 -13.85 -17.69 -9.96
C LEU A 54 -15.28 -17.29 -10.34
N SER A 55 -15.55 -17.01 -11.61
CA SER A 55 -16.90 -16.78 -12.12
C SER A 55 -17.80 -18.00 -11.93
N ALA A 56 -17.29 -19.20 -12.23
CA ALA A 56 -18.05 -20.43 -11.99
C ALA A 56 -18.34 -20.69 -10.51
N LEU A 57 -17.42 -20.29 -9.61
CA LEU A 57 -17.59 -20.46 -8.17
C LEU A 57 -18.54 -19.44 -7.55
N THR A 58 -18.51 -18.19 -8.02
CA THR A 58 -19.19 -17.05 -7.37
C THR A 58 -20.45 -16.59 -8.09
N GLY A 59 -20.63 -16.98 -9.35
CA GLY A 59 -21.66 -16.43 -10.24
C GLY A 59 -21.34 -15.01 -10.73
N PHE A 60 -20.23 -14.40 -10.30
CA PHE A 60 -19.84 -13.07 -10.71
C PHE A 60 -19.20 -13.08 -12.11
N GLN A 61 -19.73 -12.27 -13.03
CA GLN A 61 -19.15 -12.11 -14.35
C GLN A 61 -18.16 -10.93 -14.38
N PHE A 62 -16.90 -11.23 -14.64
CA PHE A 62 -15.88 -10.21 -14.87
C PHE A 62 -16.08 -9.56 -16.23
N PRO A 63 -16.07 -8.22 -16.34
CA PRO A 63 -16.07 -7.55 -17.64
C PRO A 63 -14.80 -7.94 -18.43
N GLY A 64 -14.92 -8.00 -19.76
CA GLY A 64 -13.84 -8.51 -20.63
C GLY A 64 -12.63 -7.58 -20.75
N ASP A 65 -12.75 -6.32 -20.34
CA ASP A 65 -11.79 -5.23 -20.52
C ASP A 65 -11.17 -4.70 -19.22
N ILE A 66 -11.35 -5.41 -18.09
CA ILE A 66 -10.92 -4.95 -16.76
C ILE A 66 -9.41 -4.92 -16.51
N GLY A 67 -8.59 -5.26 -17.51
CA GLY A 67 -7.14 -5.36 -17.37
C GLY A 67 -6.71 -6.44 -16.36
N PRO A 68 -5.50 -6.34 -15.79
CA PRO A 68 -4.97 -7.33 -14.86
C PRO A 68 -5.80 -7.39 -13.56
N VAL A 69 -6.31 -8.58 -13.22
CA VAL A 69 -7.07 -8.80 -11.98
C VAL A 69 -6.17 -9.38 -10.90
N ARG A 70 -6.34 -8.91 -9.67
CA ARG A 70 -5.60 -9.41 -8.50
C ARG A 70 -6.55 -9.78 -7.38
N LEU A 71 -6.40 -10.99 -6.86
CA LEU A 71 -6.97 -11.39 -5.57
C LEU A 71 -6.02 -10.95 -4.46
N ARG A 72 -6.55 -10.28 -3.43
CA ARG A 72 -5.77 -9.77 -2.30
C ARG A 72 -6.41 -10.20 -0.98
N PRO A 73 -5.63 -10.24 0.12
CA PRO A 73 -6.18 -10.38 1.46
C PRO A 73 -7.29 -9.36 1.71
N TRP A 74 -8.29 -9.76 2.50
CA TRP A 74 -9.20 -8.78 3.05
C TRP A 74 -8.41 -7.74 3.85
N HIS A 75 -8.85 -6.49 3.80
CA HIS A 75 -8.15 -5.39 4.46
C HIS A 75 -9.22 -4.53 5.12
N ALA A 76 -9.03 -4.22 6.40
CA ALA A 76 -10.04 -3.52 7.19
C ALA A 76 -10.43 -2.15 6.61
N LEU A 77 -9.57 -1.56 5.77
CA LEU A 77 -9.91 -0.34 5.00
C LEU A 77 -11.10 -0.49 4.06
N ARG A 78 -11.51 -1.73 3.72
CA ARG A 78 -12.74 -1.97 2.94
C ARG A 78 -14.02 -1.77 3.75
N ASN A 79 -13.93 -1.67 5.08
CA ASN A 79 -15.06 -1.35 5.95
C ASN A 79 -15.29 0.16 6.11
N VAL A 80 -14.44 1.00 5.51
CA VAL A 80 -14.57 2.45 5.62
C VAL A 80 -15.78 2.91 4.79
N PRO A 81 -16.74 3.65 5.36
CA PRO A 81 -18.00 4.00 4.69
C PRO A 81 -17.87 5.19 3.72
N TYR A 82 -16.64 5.55 3.36
CA TYR A 82 -16.33 6.63 2.43
C TYR A 82 -15.12 6.25 1.56
N LEU A 83 -14.93 6.99 0.47
CA LEU A 83 -13.85 6.74 -0.47
C LEU A 83 -12.50 7.14 0.14
N ILE A 84 -11.63 6.16 0.36
CA ILE A 84 -10.22 6.42 0.70
C ILE A 84 -9.51 6.93 -0.55
N HIS A 85 -8.78 8.03 -0.42
CA HIS A 85 -8.16 8.72 -1.56
C HIS A 85 -6.99 7.95 -2.22
N THR A 86 -6.46 6.93 -1.56
CA THR A 86 -5.32 6.13 -2.04
C THR A 86 -5.64 5.48 -3.39
N GLU A 87 -4.74 5.61 -4.36
CA GLU A 87 -4.90 5.18 -5.77
C GLU A 87 -5.92 6.00 -6.59
N PHE A 88 -6.69 6.89 -5.96
CA PHE A 88 -7.66 7.78 -6.61
C PHE A 88 -7.21 9.24 -6.64
N GLU A 89 -5.96 9.54 -6.24
CA GLU A 89 -5.52 10.90 -5.99
C GLU A 89 -5.62 11.78 -7.23
N LEU A 90 -5.17 11.30 -8.38
CA LEU A 90 -5.22 12.08 -9.63
C LEU A 90 -6.66 12.43 -10.02
N ALA A 91 -7.56 11.44 -10.03
CA ALA A 91 -8.96 11.65 -10.39
C ALA A 91 -9.63 12.66 -9.44
N LEU A 92 -9.44 12.49 -8.13
CA LEU A 92 -10.03 13.37 -7.13
C LEU A 92 -9.45 14.79 -7.16
N MET A 93 -8.18 14.95 -7.52
CA MET A 93 -7.59 16.27 -7.74
C MET A 93 -8.16 16.93 -8.99
N LEU A 94 -8.36 16.19 -10.09
CA LEU A 94 -8.98 16.73 -11.30
C LEU A 94 -10.44 17.17 -11.07
N GLU A 95 -11.16 16.48 -10.18
CA GLU A 95 -12.51 16.85 -9.72
C GLU A 95 -12.50 18.00 -8.69
N GLY A 96 -11.33 18.44 -8.21
CA GLY A 96 -11.20 19.48 -7.18
C GLY A 96 -11.56 19.03 -5.76
N ARG A 97 -11.89 17.74 -5.56
CA ARG A 97 -12.29 17.18 -4.25
C ARG A 97 -11.11 16.89 -3.34
N LYS A 98 -9.94 16.60 -3.92
CA LYS A 98 -8.68 16.39 -3.18
C LYS A 98 -7.77 17.61 -3.36
N PRO A 99 -7.56 18.43 -2.32
CA PRO A 99 -6.75 19.65 -2.43
C PRO A 99 -5.23 19.39 -2.36
N LEU A 100 -4.83 18.25 -1.78
CA LEU A 100 -3.43 17.85 -1.61
C LEU A 100 -3.28 16.33 -1.76
N ALA A 101 -2.33 15.91 -2.58
CA ALA A 101 -1.78 14.55 -2.64
C ALA A 101 -0.34 14.54 -2.15
N VAL A 102 0.01 13.50 -1.38
CA VAL A 102 1.35 13.32 -0.81
C VAL A 102 1.81 11.90 -1.10
N PHE A 103 2.99 11.80 -1.69
CA PHE A 103 3.63 10.55 -2.05
C PHE A 103 5.01 10.49 -1.40
N GLU A 104 5.42 9.31 -0.97
CA GLU A 104 6.74 9.09 -0.35
C GLU A 104 7.24 7.71 -0.74
N ASP A 105 8.44 7.62 -1.32
CA ASP A 105 9.09 6.36 -1.65
C ASP A 105 10.61 6.53 -1.74
N ALA A 106 11.33 5.41 -1.70
CA ALA A 106 12.76 5.38 -1.98
C ALA A 106 13.06 5.91 -3.38
N TYR A 107 14.21 6.58 -3.55
CA TYR A 107 14.70 6.98 -4.87
C TYR A 107 16.15 6.57 -5.07
N PRO A 108 16.57 6.25 -6.32
CA PRO A 108 15.73 6.12 -7.52
C PRO A 108 14.73 4.95 -7.46
N SER A 109 13.56 5.13 -8.08
CA SER A 109 12.49 4.11 -8.20
C SER A 109 11.70 4.35 -9.50
N ASP A 110 11.85 3.43 -10.47
CA ASP A 110 11.20 3.53 -11.79
C ASP A 110 9.67 3.50 -11.69
N TRP A 111 9.14 2.67 -10.80
CA TRP A 111 7.72 2.60 -10.51
C TRP A 111 7.21 3.94 -9.97
N PHE A 112 7.92 4.52 -8.99
CA PHE A 112 7.51 5.77 -8.38
C PHE A 112 7.55 6.93 -9.39
N ALA A 113 8.60 6.98 -10.21
CA ALA A 113 8.70 7.94 -11.31
C ALA A 113 7.56 7.78 -12.32
N THR A 114 7.26 6.56 -12.75
CA THR A 114 6.16 6.25 -13.69
C THR A 114 4.80 6.65 -13.13
N MET A 115 4.57 6.38 -11.84
CA MET A 115 3.33 6.77 -11.17
C MET A 115 3.17 8.29 -11.13
N LEU A 116 4.23 9.02 -10.73
CA LEU A 116 4.23 10.48 -10.64
C LEU A 116 4.12 11.16 -12.01
N ALA A 117 4.63 10.54 -13.08
CA ALA A 117 4.55 11.08 -14.44
C ALA A 117 3.11 11.31 -14.91
N ARG A 118 2.13 10.60 -14.33
CA ARG A 118 0.70 10.81 -14.61
C ARG A 118 0.22 12.21 -14.22
N PHE A 119 0.91 12.90 -13.31
CA PHE A 119 0.60 14.27 -12.90
C PHE A 119 1.27 15.33 -13.79
N ASP A 120 2.32 14.97 -14.55
CA ASP A 120 3.16 15.93 -15.29
C ASP A 120 2.37 16.84 -16.26
N PRO A 121 1.38 16.34 -17.03
CA PRO A 121 0.62 17.20 -17.93
C PRO A 121 -0.09 18.33 -17.19
N PHE A 122 -0.69 18.02 -16.04
CA PHE A 122 -1.48 18.97 -15.25
C PHE A 122 -0.60 19.94 -14.47
N VAL A 123 0.60 19.53 -14.07
CA VAL A 123 1.60 20.44 -13.48
C VAL A 123 2.11 21.42 -14.54
N ARG A 124 2.45 20.92 -15.74
CA ARG A 124 2.91 21.76 -16.86
C ARG A 124 1.85 22.78 -17.31
N ASP A 125 0.58 22.39 -17.27
CA ASP A 125 -0.54 23.26 -17.61
C ASP A 125 -0.94 24.23 -16.47
N GLY A 126 -0.22 24.24 -15.34
CA GLY A 126 -0.51 25.09 -14.18
C GLY A 126 -1.79 24.69 -13.42
N ARG A 127 -2.38 23.54 -13.75
CA ARG A 127 -3.57 23.00 -13.08
C ARG A 127 -3.25 22.40 -11.72
N PHE A 128 -1.99 22.03 -11.47
CA PHE A 128 -1.47 21.58 -10.17
C PHE A 128 -0.14 22.25 -9.86
N VAL A 129 0.16 22.41 -8.57
CA VAL A 129 1.47 22.84 -8.07
C VAL A 129 2.18 21.64 -7.45
N ARG A 130 3.44 21.41 -7.84
CA ARG A 130 4.24 20.29 -7.33
C ARG A 130 5.46 20.78 -6.56
N ARG A 131 5.71 20.16 -5.40
CA ARG A 131 6.97 20.28 -4.63
C ARG A 131 7.59 18.91 -4.40
N VAL A 132 8.89 18.81 -4.62
CA VAL A 132 9.67 17.58 -4.37
C VAL A 132 10.69 17.88 -3.28
N ILE A 133 10.81 16.98 -2.32
CA ILE A 133 11.80 17.05 -1.24
C ILE A 133 12.51 15.70 -1.16
N ASP A 134 13.80 15.72 -1.44
CA ASP A 134 14.67 14.56 -1.30
C ASP A 134 15.36 14.59 0.06
N ARG A 135 15.29 13.46 0.76
CA ARG A 135 16.02 13.18 2.01
C ARG A 135 17.04 12.09 1.72
N PRO A 136 18.29 12.47 1.41
CA PRO A 136 19.36 11.51 1.18
C PRO A 136 19.58 10.62 2.40
N LEU A 137 19.84 9.33 2.17
CA LEU A 137 20.40 8.48 3.21
C LEU A 137 21.89 8.78 3.31
N SER A 138 22.41 8.95 4.53
CA SER A 138 23.86 9.03 4.71
C SER A 138 24.50 7.72 4.22
N PRO A 139 25.64 7.77 3.51
CA PRO A 139 26.36 6.56 3.15
C PRO A 139 26.68 5.79 4.44
N PRO A 140 26.45 4.47 4.50
CA PRO A 140 26.86 3.70 5.67
C PRO A 140 28.38 3.84 5.83
N THR A 141 28.83 4.33 6.99
CA THR A 141 30.22 4.18 7.44
C THR A 141 30.46 2.70 7.69
N GLY A 142 30.94 2.00 6.66
CA GLY A 142 31.24 0.57 6.72
C GLY A 142 30.27 -0.25 5.87
N THR A 143 30.81 -0.75 4.76
CA THR A 143 30.37 -1.90 3.95
C THR A 143 29.07 -2.60 4.37
N SER A 144 27.98 -2.29 3.65
CA SER A 144 26.90 -3.19 3.17
C SER A 144 25.50 -2.54 3.25
N ILE A 145 25.14 -1.74 2.24
CA ILE A 145 23.73 -1.57 1.86
C ILE A 145 23.67 -1.60 0.32
N ASP A 146 22.68 -2.32 -0.22
CA ASP A 146 22.41 -2.46 -1.65
C ASP A 146 22.61 -1.15 -2.42
N ALA A 147 23.45 -1.20 -3.46
CA ALA A 147 24.02 -0.07 -4.19
C ALA A 147 23.03 0.69 -5.11
N GLY A 148 21.76 0.82 -4.72
CA GLY A 148 20.70 1.31 -5.61
C GLY A 148 19.78 2.40 -5.05
N VAL A 149 19.72 2.62 -3.72
CA VAL A 149 18.82 3.62 -3.12
C VAL A 149 19.63 4.78 -2.56
N ALA A 150 19.39 5.98 -3.09
CA ALA A 150 20.04 7.23 -2.68
C ALA A 150 19.35 7.91 -1.48
N GLY A 151 18.05 7.67 -1.28
CA GLY A 151 17.32 8.28 -0.19
C GLY A 151 15.81 8.05 -0.23
N MET A 152 15.09 8.87 0.53
CA MET A 152 13.62 8.94 0.54
C MET A 152 13.16 10.23 -0.15
N ARG A 153 12.27 10.13 -1.12
CA ARG A 153 11.70 11.26 -1.86
C ARG A 153 10.26 11.45 -1.43
N SER A 154 9.93 12.65 -0.97
CA SER A 154 8.56 13.09 -0.73
C SER A 154 8.11 14.01 -1.86
N VAL A 155 6.96 13.71 -2.46
CA VAL A 155 6.35 14.54 -3.51
C VAL A 155 4.99 15.01 -3.05
N TYR A 156 4.77 16.32 -3.15
CA TYR A 156 3.54 16.99 -2.80
C TYR A 156 2.94 17.59 -4.05
N VAL A 157 1.65 17.34 -4.29
CA VAL A 157 0.90 17.92 -5.39
C VAL A 157 -0.34 18.59 -4.80
N ALA A 158 -0.49 19.90 -5.01
CA ALA A 158 -1.63 20.68 -4.54
C ALA A 158 -2.41 21.28 -5.70
N LEU A 159 -3.68 21.57 -5.45
CA LEU A 159 -4.46 22.44 -6.34
C LEU A 159 -3.95 23.89 -6.28
N PRO A 160 -4.11 24.68 -7.35
CA PRO A 160 -3.79 26.11 -7.34
C PRO A 160 -4.54 26.83 -6.21
N GLY A 161 -3.82 27.67 -5.45
CA GLY A 161 -4.36 28.35 -4.26
C GLY A 161 -4.43 27.48 -3.00
N GLN A 162 -4.08 26.19 -3.08
CA GLN A 162 -4.00 25.26 -1.93
C GLN A 162 -2.55 24.91 -1.56
N GLU A 163 -1.56 25.66 -2.06
CA GLU A 163 -0.13 25.42 -1.84
C GLU A 163 0.24 25.48 -0.36
N TRP A 164 -0.47 26.30 0.41
CA TRP A 164 -0.32 26.41 1.88
C TRP A 164 -0.48 25.06 2.59
N ARG A 165 -1.23 24.11 2.00
CA ARG A 165 -1.39 22.77 2.56
C ARG A 165 -0.10 21.96 2.50
N ILE A 166 0.76 22.21 1.53
CA ILE A 166 2.08 21.59 1.43
C ILE A 166 2.91 22.00 2.65
N ASP A 167 2.98 23.30 2.93
CA ASP A 167 3.73 23.84 4.06
C ASP A 167 3.18 23.31 5.39
N ALA A 168 1.86 23.37 5.57
CA ALA A 168 1.20 22.86 6.77
C ALA A 168 1.37 21.34 6.97
N TYR A 169 1.45 20.56 5.90
CA TYR A 169 1.69 19.11 5.97
C TYR A 169 3.13 18.80 6.37
N ILE A 170 4.10 19.53 5.80
CA ILE A 170 5.52 19.40 6.15
C ILE A 170 5.72 19.76 7.62
N GLU A 171 5.17 20.88 8.07
CA GLU A 171 5.23 21.32 9.47
C GLU A 171 4.64 20.27 10.42
N MET A 172 3.44 19.76 10.11
CA MET A 172 2.80 18.70 10.88
C MET A 172 3.68 17.45 10.98
N ARG A 173 4.27 16.99 9.86
CA ARG A 173 5.17 15.83 9.84
C ARG A 173 6.43 16.08 10.68
N GLN A 174 7.00 17.28 10.60
CA GLN A 174 8.17 17.66 11.41
C GLN A 174 7.83 17.70 12.91
N SER A 175 6.67 18.26 13.26
CA SER A 175 6.20 18.27 14.64
C SER A 175 6.00 16.85 15.16
N ALA A 176 5.30 16.01 14.40
CA ALA A 176 5.09 14.61 14.78
C ALA A 176 6.38 13.79 14.83
N GLY A 177 7.39 14.13 14.02
CA GLY A 177 8.73 13.53 14.11
C GLY A 177 9.47 13.88 15.41
N ARG A 178 9.15 15.00 16.04
CA ARG A 178 9.75 15.43 17.33
C ARG A 178 8.94 14.98 18.55
N SER A 179 7.61 15.07 18.47
CA SER A 179 6.70 14.85 19.61
C SER A 179 5.93 13.52 19.55
N GLY A 180 6.13 12.72 18.50
CA GLY A 180 5.31 11.55 18.21
C GLY A 180 4.02 11.88 17.47
N TRP A 181 3.43 10.85 16.85
CA TRP A 181 2.16 10.95 16.15
C TRP A 181 0.99 10.89 17.14
N SER A 182 0.11 11.89 17.10
CA SER A 182 -1.06 12.01 17.97
C SER A 182 -2.36 11.95 17.17
N GLU A 183 -3.49 11.82 17.86
CA GLU A 183 -4.83 11.94 17.24
C GLU A 183 -5.03 13.31 16.59
N ALA A 184 -4.48 14.37 17.18
CA ALA A 184 -4.49 15.69 16.58
C ALA A 184 -3.69 15.73 15.26
N SER A 185 -2.54 15.04 15.19
CA SER A 185 -1.78 14.88 13.94
C SER A 185 -2.56 14.10 12.89
N GLU A 186 -3.24 13.02 13.28
CA GLU A 186 -4.10 12.23 12.38
C GLU A 186 -5.22 13.08 11.79
N ARG A 187 -5.96 13.79 12.65
CA ARG A 187 -7.08 14.64 12.23
C ARG A 187 -6.60 15.78 11.35
N ARG A 188 -5.48 16.42 11.70
CA ARG A 188 -4.85 17.47 10.89
C ARG A 188 -4.42 16.93 9.53
N GLN A 189 -3.85 15.72 9.46
CA GLN A 189 -3.50 15.07 8.21
C GLN A 189 -4.73 14.87 7.33
N GLY A 190 -5.81 14.31 7.89
CA GLY A 190 -7.06 14.09 7.16
C GLY A 190 -7.59 15.38 6.53
N LYS A 191 -7.64 16.46 7.32
CA LYS A 191 -8.05 17.79 6.85
C LYS A 191 -7.18 18.37 5.76
N LEU A 192 -5.86 18.20 5.87
CA LEU A 192 -4.93 18.67 4.84
C LEU A 192 -5.10 17.89 3.53
N LEU A 193 -5.46 16.61 3.60
CA LEU A 193 -5.69 15.74 2.44
C LEU A 193 -7.09 15.89 1.80
N GLY A 194 -7.97 16.68 2.40
CA GLY A 194 -9.31 16.98 1.88
C GLY A 194 -10.46 16.20 2.51
N TYR A 195 -10.24 15.42 3.57
CA TYR A 195 -11.34 14.74 4.26
C TYR A 195 -12.18 15.74 5.06
N THR A 196 -13.48 15.47 5.13
CA THR A 196 -14.48 16.20 5.91
C THR A 196 -14.31 15.95 7.41
N ASP A 197 -15.00 16.72 8.26
CA ASP A 197 -14.94 16.50 9.73
C ASP A 197 -15.45 15.11 10.09
N TRP A 198 -16.61 14.73 9.55
CA TRP A 198 -17.22 13.44 9.81
C TRP A 198 -16.31 12.27 9.39
N GLU A 199 -15.64 12.34 8.24
CA GLU A 199 -14.70 11.29 7.81
C GLU A 199 -13.50 11.18 8.77
N CYS A 200 -12.96 12.33 9.20
CA CYS A 200 -11.87 12.34 10.18
C CYS A 200 -12.32 11.80 11.55
N ASP A 201 -13.53 12.13 11.99
CA ASP A 201 -14.08 11.71 13.28
C ASP A 201 -14.40 10.20 13.26
N TRP A 202 -15.02 9.71 12.18
CA TRP A 202 -15.23 8.28 11.96
C TRP A 202 -13.90 7.51 11.97
N TRP A 203 -12.87 8.04 11.30
CA TRP A 203 -11.55 7.40 11.27
C TRP A 203 -10.90 7.35 12.66
N ALA A 204 -11.02 8.42 13.45
CA ALA A 204 -10.47 8.45 14.80
C ALA A 204 -11.09 7.35 15.68
N GLU A 205 -12.39 7.11 15.55
CA GLU A 205 -13.15 6.12 16.31
C GLU A 205 -12.96 4.68 15.82
N ASN A 206 -12.82 4.47 14.51
CA ASN A 206 -12.95 3.15 13.88
C ASN A 206 -11.66 2.62 13.22
N ARG A 207 -10.56 3.40 13.18
CA ARG A 207 -9.33 2.95 12.54
C ARG A 207 -8.79 1.67 13.21
N PRO A 208 -8.33 0.68 12.42
CA PRO A 208 -7.73 -0.54 12.97
C PRO A 208 -6.57 -0.25 13.92
N SER A 209 -6.53 -0.96 15.05
CA SER A 209 -5.44 -0.86 16.03
C SER A 209 -4.07 -1.26 15.47
N SER A 210 -4.05 -2.07 14.40
CA SER A 210 -2.84 -2.39 13.64
C SER A 210 -2.23 -1.18 12.93
N LEU A 211 -3.03 -0.14 12.64
CA LEU A 211 -2.58 1.12 12.06
C LEU A 211 -2.22 2.18 13.12
N SER A 212 -2.59 1.97 14.40
CA SER A 212 -2.33 2.93 15.49
C SER A 212 -1.03 2.68 16.27
N ARG A 213 -0.38 1.52 16.11
CA ARG A 213 0.92 1.23 16.73
C ARG A 213 2.09 1.44 15.77
N ARG A 214 2.60 2.66 15.73
CA ARG A 214 4.06 2.88 15.60
C ARG A 214 4.47 3.75 16.77
N ARG A 215 4.89 3.08 17.85
CA ARG A 215 5.68 3.70 18.93
C ARG A 215 7.12 3.77 18.48
#